data_AF-A0A4Q4S6B2-F1
#
_entry.id   AF-A0A4Q4S6B2-F1
#
_cell.length_a   1.000
_cell.length_b   1.000
_cell.length_c   1.000
_cell.angle_alpha   90.00
_cell.angle_beta   90.00
_cell.angle_gamma   90.00
#
_symmetry.space_group_name_H-M   'P 1'
#
loop_
_entity.id
_entity.type
_entity.pdbx_description
1 polymer ?
#
loop_
_entity_poly.entity_id
_entity_poly.type
_entity_poly.pdbx_seq_one_letter_code
_entity_poly.pdbx_strand_id
1 'polypeptide(L)'
;MASWRAMLPLRSLLNRQCAGSLRQQQRASSSSSTQALAYKALHRRIAPLPTEDRPPAWSAPAAVSNILYETPLPSQAPPKSHILNCLVQNEPGVLSRVSGILAARGFNIDSLVVCNTEVDDLSRMTIVLQGQDGVVEQARRQLEDLVPVWAVLDYTQSPLVQRELLLAKVSILGPEYFEELLAHHREMAQAPDMEESYEPDMTDEERNAMAQEAARESLRKDYHPTNLPVSQALRHKHEHLRAITFMTHQFGGKVLDISTNNCIVEVSAKPTRIDSFMKLIAPFGILESARTGLMALPRSPLHNSAEVEEMEAQDVVDNSLLPPG
;
A
#
# COMPACT_ATOMS: atom_id res chain seq x y z
N MET A 1 -61.38 -34.88 13.43
CA MET A 1 -61.39 -36.34 13.23
C MET A 1 -60.06 -36.86 13.78
N ALA A 2 -60.02 -37.24 15.06
CA ALA A 2 -59.99 -38.64 15.53
C ALA A 2 -58.69 -39.37 15.09
N SER A 3 -57.90 -40.04 15.93
CA SER A 3 -57.90 -40.40 17.35
C SER A 3 -56.63 -41.26 17.58
N TRP A 4 -56.13 -41.33 18.81
CA TRP A 4 -55.41 -42.44 19.51
C TRP A 4 -54.37 -41.80 20.45
N ARG A 5 -54.66 -41.59 21.75
CA ARG A 5 -54.52 -42.53 22.89
C ARG A 5 -53.11 -43.18 22.91
N ALA A 6 -52.30 -43.04 23.97
CA ALA A 6 -52.64 -43.47 25.33
C ALA A 6 -51.88 -42.76 26.46
N MET A 7 -52.50 -42.87 27.64
CA MET A 7 -52.19 -42.37 28.97
C MET A 7 -51.08 -43.16 29.73
N LEU A 8 -50.22 -42.43 30.47
CA LEU A 8 -49.81 -42.56 31.91
C LEU A 8 -49.33 -43.94 32.47
N PRO A 9 -48.57 -44.03 33.60
CA PRO A 9 -48.62 -43.12 34.76
C PRO A 9 -47.32 -42.82 35.55
N LEU A 10 -47.44 -41.79 36.41
CA LEU A 10 -46.65 -41.55 37.61
C LEU A 10 -46.83 -42.66 38.66
N ARG A 11 -45.75 -42.98 39.39
CA ARG A 11 -45.65 -43.50 40.77
C ARG A 11 -44.14 -43.58 41.10
N SER A 12 -43.60 -43.40 42.29
CA SER A 12 -44.05 -42.87 43.59
C SER A 12 -42.80 -42.88 44.47
N LEU A 13 -42.73 -41.89 45.37
CA LEU A 13 -41.87 -41.74 46.53
C LEU A 13 -41.33 -43.03 47.18
N LEU A 14 -40.04 -43.04 47.51
CA LEU A 14 -39.47 -43.81 48.62
C LEU A 14 -38.29 -43.05 49.25
N ASN A 15 -38.68 -42.13 50.12
CA ASN A 15 -38.17 -41.96 51.47
C ASN A 15 -36.90 -42.75 51.84
N ARG A 16 -35.75 -42.08 51.97
CA ARG A 16 -34.68 -42.52 52.87
C ARG A 16 -34.43 -41.43 53.90
N GLN A 17 -34.96 -41.70 55.08
CA GLN A 17 -34.81 -40.91 56.28
C GLN A 17 -33.35 -40.87 56.73
N CYS A 18 -32.97 -39.67 57.15
CA CYS A 18 -31.81 -39.36 57.94
C CYS A 18 -31.71 -40.25 59.18
N ALA A 19 -30.56 -40.89 59.38
CA ALA A 19 -30.11 -41.31 60.69
C ALA A 19 -28.88 -40.45 61.03
N GLY A 20 -29.05 -39.61 62.05
CA GLY A 20 -27.96 -38.79 62.58
C GLY A 20 -26.92 -39.66 63.29
N SER A 21 -25.65 -39.37 63.02
CA SER A 21 -24.61 -39.50 64.03
C SER A 21 -23.89 -38.16 64.10
N LEU A 22 -24.12 -37.42 65.19
CA LEU A 22 -23.31 -36.29 65.60
C LEU A 22 -21.90 -36.82 65.91
N ARG A 23 -21.02 -36.84 64.89
CA ARG A 23 -19.59 -36.85 65.13
C ARG A 23 -19.16 -35.40 65.34
N GLN A 24 -18.94 -35.04 66.60
CA GLN A 24 -18.03 -33.95 66.95
C GLN A 24 -16.68 -34.22 66.28
N GLN A 25 -16.49 -33.73 65.07
CA GLN A 25 -15.17 -33.57 64.50
C GLN A 25 -14.54 -32.40 65.23
N GLN A 26 -13.71 -32.74 66.22
CA GLN A 26 -12.70 -31.85 66.74
C GLN A 26 -12.03 -31.15 65.55
N ARG A 27 -12.20 -29.83 65.44
CA ARG A 27 -11.38 -29.00 64.54
C ARG A 27 -9.96 -29.00 65.10
N ALA A 28 -9.24 -30.08 64.84
CA ALA A 28 -7.79 -30.06 64.91
C ALA A 28 -7.33 -29.14 63.79
N SER A 29 -6.91 -27.93 64.15
CA SER A 29 -6.15 -27.06 63.26
C SER A 29 -4.76 -27.66 63.05
N SER A 30 -4.67 -28.75 62.30
CA SER A 30 -3.40 -29.22 61.75
C SER A 30 -3.08 -28.34 60.55
N SER A 31 -2.43 -27.21 60.81
CA SER A 31 -1.77 -26.40 59.79
C SER A 31 -0.63 -27.23 59.21
N SER A 32 -0.97 -28.14 58.29
CA SER A 32 0.01 -28.93 57.58
C SER A 32 0.57 -28.05 56.47
N SER A 33 1.88 -27.81 56.49
CA SER A 33 2.61 -26.98 55.52
C SER A 33 2.42 -27.45 54.06
N THR A 34 1.85 -28.64 53.85
CA THR A 34 1.54 -29.21 52.54
C THR A 34 0.08 -29.05 52.11
N GLN A 35 -0.83 -28.55 52.97
CA GLN A 35 -2.24 -28.33 52.59
C GLN A 35 -2.39 -27.32 51.45
N ALA A 36 -1.57 -26.26 51.43
CA ALA A 36 -1.55 -25.30 50.33
C ALA A 36 -1.05 -25.94 49.02
N LEU A 37 -0.11 -26.89 49.10
CA LEU A 37 0.41 -27.61 47.94
C LEU A 37 -0.60 -28.63 47.40
N ALA A 38 -1.32 -29.32 48.29
CA ALA A 38 -2.42 -30.20 47.92
C ALA A 38 -3.60 -29.42 47.31
N TYR A 39 -3.95 -28.27 47.87
CA TYR A 39 -4.98 -27.38 47.31
C TYR A 39 -4.60 -26.85 45.93
N LYS A 40 -3.34 -26.43 45.75
CA LYS A 40 -2.78 -25.98 44.46
C LYS A 40 -2.63 -27.11 43.44
N ALA A 41 -2.43 -28.35 43.89
CA ALA A 41 -2.43 -29.53 43.02
C ALA A 41 -3.84 -29.89 42.53
N LEU A 42 -4.85 -29.84 43.40
CA LEU A 42 -6.24 -30.14 43.08
C LEU A 42 -6.93 -29.02 42.28
N HIS A 43 -6.55 -27.76 42.51
CA HIS A 43 -7.09 -26.59 41.80
C HIS A 43 -6.15 -26.09 40.70
N ARG A 44 -5.26 -26.94 40.19
CA ARG A 44 -4.37 -26.61 39.06
C ARG A 44 -5.18 -26.54 37.75
N ARG A 45 -6.08 -25.55 37.63
CA ARG A 45 -6.61 -25.08 36.34
C ARG A 45 -5.56 -24.23 35.63
N ILE A 46 -4.35 -24.75 35.51
CA ILE A 46 -3.40 -24.25 34.53
C ILE A 46 -3.79 -25.02 33.28
N ALA A 47 -4.61 -24.41 32.42
CA ALA A 47 -4.66 -24.88 31.04
C ALA A 47 -3.19 -24.95 30.57
N PRO A 48 -2.73 -26.08 29.98
CA PRO A 48 -1.37 -26.13 29.46
C PRO A 48 -1.21 -24.90 28.56
N LEU A 49 -0.12 -24.15 28.76
CA LEU A 49 0.22 -23.07 27.84
C LEU A 49 0.11 -23.69 26.43
N PRO A 50 -0.57 -23.04 25.47
CA PRO A 50 -0.55 -23.49 24.10
C PRO A 50 0.91 -23.67 23.73
N THR A 51 1.34 -24.92 23.59
CA THR A 51 2.64 -25.19 23.01
C THR A 51 2.50 -24.70 21.61
N GLU A 52 3.19 -23.62 21.25
CA GLU A 52 3.26 -23.20 19.86
C GLU A 52 3.69 -24.44 19.07
N ASP A 53 2.75 -25.01 18.31
CA ASP A 53 3.09 -25.98 17.30
C ASP A 53 4.06 -25.23 16.40
N ARG A 54 5.35 -25.50 16.59
CA ARG A 54 6.41 -24.93 15.75
C ARG A 54 5.90 -25.05 14.32
N PRO A 55 5.83 -23.95 13.54
CA PRO A 55 5.31 -24.02 12.19
C PRO A 55 6.00 -25.20 11.49
N PRO A 56 5.23 -26.11 10.87
CA PRO A 56 5.77 -27.37 10.39
C PRO A 56 7.00 -27.09 9.54
N ALA A 57 8.14 -27.68 9.91
CA ALA A 57 9.37 -27.50 9.15
C ALA A 57 9.09 -27.91 7.70
N TRP A 58 9.23 -26.97 6.77
CA TRP A 58 8.95 -27.25 5.36
C TRP A 58 9.84 -28.39 4.89
N SER A 59 9.24 -29.38 4.21
CA SER A 59 10.01 -30.38 3.48
C SER A 59 10.64 -29.72 2.25
N ALA A 60 11.81 -30.21 1.82
CA ALA A 60 12.46 -29.73 0.59
C ALA A 60 11.50 -29.64 -0.63
N PRO A 61 10.64 -30.65 -0.93
CA PRO A 61 9.69 -30.53 -2.04
C PRO A 61 8.61 -29.47 -1.82
N ALA A 62 8.11 -29.27 -0.60
CA ALA A 62 7.13 -28.22 -0.31
C ALA A 62 7.75 -26.82 -0.48
N ALA A 63 8.99 -26.63 -0.02
CA ALA A 63 9.73 -25.39 -0.20
C ALA A 63 9.95 -25.06 -1.68
N VAL A 64 10.39 -26.04 -2.48
CA VAL A 64 10.58 -25.86 -3.93
C VAL A 64 9.26 -25.51 -4.62
N SER A 65 8.17 -26.21 -4.28
CA SER A 65 6.84 -25.89 -4.84
C SER A 65 6.40 -24.47 -4.51
N ASN A 66 6.64 -24.01 -3.28
CA ASN A 66 6.28 -22.66 -2.87
C ASN A 66 7.09 -21.59 -3.62
N ILE A 67 8.41 -21.81 -3.79
CA ILE A 67 9.27 -20.90 -4.56
C ILE A 67 8.80 -20.80 -6.01
N LEU A 68 8.52 -21.93 -6.67
CA LEU A 68 8.07 -21.94 -8.06
C LEU A 68 6.70 -21.27 -8.24
N TYR A 69 5.82 -21.35 -7.25
CA TYR A 69 4.51 -20.71 -7.28
C TYR A 69 4.57 -19.19 -7.07
N GLU A 70 5.41 -18.73 -6.14
CA GLU A 70 5.57 -17.30 -5.82
C GLU A 70 6.48 -16.54 -6.79
N THR A 71 7.26 -17.25 -7.62
CA THR A 71 8.15 -16.60 -8.59
C THR A 71 7.30 -15.96 -9.68
N PRO A 72 7.32 -14.62 -9.83
CA PRO A 72 6.52 -13.94 -10.84
C PRO A 72 6.98 -14.37 -12.24
N LEU A 73 6.01 -14.64 -13.12
CA LEU A 73 6.28 -14.89 -14.53
C LEU A 73 6.97 -13.65 -15.15
N PRO A 74 7.90 -13.83 -16.10
CA PRO A 74 8.48 -12.70 -16.81
C PRO A 74 7.36 -11.91 -17.49
N SER A 75 7.09 -10.71 -16.98
CA SER A 75 6.08 -9.80 -17.53
C SER A 75 6.46 -9.41 -18.95
N GLN A 76 5.48 -9.33 -19.85
CA GLN A 76 5.64 -8.64 -21.13
C GLN A 76 5.88 -7.16 -20.82
N ALA A 77 7.13 -6.72 -20.92
CA ALA A 77 7.51 -5.40 -20.46
C ALA A 77 6.67 -4.32 -21.17
N PRO A 78 6.13 -3.32 -20.43
CA PRO A 78 5.53 -2.14 -21.04
C PRO A 78 6.56 -1.39 -21.90
N PRO A 79 6.13 -0.47 -22.79
CA PRO A 79 7.04 0.31 -23.62
C PRO A 79 8.13 0.98 -22.77
N LYS A 80 9.36 0.98 -23.30
CA LYS A 80 10.52 1.59 -22.66
C LYS A 80 10.24 3.06 -22.39
N SER A 81 10.39 3.48 -21.14
CA SER A 81 10.30 4.88 -20.75
C SER A 81 11.61 5.60 -21.06
N HIS A 82 11.53 6.74 -21.74
CA HIS A 82 12.67 7.58 -22.05
C HIS A 82 12.67 8.84 -21.19
N ILE A 83 13.85 9.27 -20.73
CA ILE A 83 14.00 10.42 -19.85
C ILE A 83 14.87 11.45 -20.55
N LEU A 84 14.24 12.55 -20.96
CA LEU A 84 14.92 13.68 -21.60
C LEU A 84 15.12 14.81 -20.59
N ASN A 85 16.28 15.45 -20.66
CA ASN A 85 16.60 16.64 -19.90
C ASN A 85 16.85 17.81 -20.86
N CYS A 86 15.99 18.82 -20.81
CA CYS A 86 16.11 20.01 -21.63
C CYS A 86 16.64 21.17 -20.78
N LEU A 87 17.68 21.83 -21.26
CA LEU A 87 18.18 23.08 -20.69
C LEU A 87 17.55 24.22 -21.47
N VAL A 88 16.70 25.01 -20.81
CA VAL A 88 15.88 26.04 -21.46
C VAL A 88 16.13 27.39 -20.82
N GLN A 89 16.11 28.44 -21.64
CA GLN A 89 16.13 29.81 -21.16
C GLN A 89 14.80 30.11 -20.45
N ASN A 90 14.87 30.71 -19.26
CA ASN A 90 13.70 31.04 -18.44
C ASN A 90 13.02 32.33 -18.94
N GLU A 91 12.41 32.26 -20.13
CA GLU A 91 11.58 33.32 -20.68
C GLU A 91 10.07 33.02 -20.50
N PRO A 92 9.23 34.07 -20.37
CA PRO A 92 7.78 33.87 -20.29
C PRO A 92 7.26 33.14 -21.53
N GLY A 93 6.53 32.04 -21.31
CA GLY A 93 5.93 31.25 -22.38
C GLY A 93 6.77 30.04 -22.84
N VAL A 94 7.99 29.85 -22.33
CA VAL A 94 8.84 28.70 -22.70
C VAL A 94 8.18 27.35 -22.40
N LEU A 95 7.55 27.21 -21.22
CA LEU A 95 6.84 25.99 -20.82
C LEU A 95 5.72 25.65 -21.81
N SER A 96 4.90 26.63 -22.17
CA SER A 96 3.78 26.46 -23.11
C SER A 96 4.26 26.05 -24.50
N ARG A 97 5.38 26.62 -24.96
CA ARG A 97 5.99 26.27 -26.25
C ARG A 97 6.48 24.81 -26.26
N VAL A 98 7.21 24.40 -25.22
CA VAL A 98 7.74 23.02 -25.10
C VAL A 98 6.60 22.01 -24.97
N SER A 99 5.65 22.23 -24.06
CA SER A 99 4.50 21.33 -23.90
C SER A 99 3.60 21.31 -25.13
N GLY A 100 3.43 22.46 -25.79
CA GLY A 100 2.63 22.60 -27.01
C GLY A 100 3.21 21.82 -28.19
N ILE A 101 4.53 21.84 -28.38
CA ILE A 101 5.19 21.06 -29.44
C ILE A 101 5.04 19.56 -29.20
N LEU A 102 5.15 19.11 -27.95
CA LEU A 102 5.00 17.70 -27.63
C LEU A 102 3.55 17.23 -27.83
N ALA A 103 2.58 18.03 -27.39
CA ALA A 103 1.16 17.75 -27.54
C ALA A 103 0.70 17.80 -29.01
N ALA A 104 1.15 18.79 -29.78
CA ALA A 104 0.76 18.97 -31.19
C ALA A 104 1.18 17.79 -32.08
N ARG A 105 2.25 17.09 -31.71
CA ARG A 105 2.73 15.90 -32.42
C ARG A 105 2.23 14.58 -31.83
N GLY A 106 1.44 14.65 -30.76
CA GLY A 106 0.83 13.47 -30.15
C GLY A 106 1.82 12.55 -29.43
N PHE A 107 2.92 13.08 -28.88
CA PHE A 107 3.80 12.28 -28.04
C PHE A 107 3.12 11.99 -26.70
N ASN A 108 3.23 10.75 -26.21
CA ASN A 108 2.70 10.37 -24.91
C ASN A 108 3.66 10.81 -23.80
N ILE A 109 3.29 11.86 -23.07
CA ILE A 109 4.07 12.43 -21.97
C ILE A 109 3.58 11.83 -20.66
N ASP A 110 4.45 11.10 -19.96
CA ASP A 110 4.14 10.57 -18.62
C ASP A 110 4.27 11.66 -17.57
N SER A 111 5.35 12.43 -17.63
CA SER A 111 5.58 13.56 -16.72
C SER A 111 6.46 14.62 -17.36
N LEU A 112 6.20 15.88 -17.01
CA LEU A 112 7.01 17.03 -17.37
C LEU A 112 7.18 17.89 -16.12
N VAL A 113 8.42 18.09 -15.70
CA VAL A 113 8.76 18.91 -14.52
C VAL A 113 9.74 19.98 -14.93
N VAL A 114 9.49 21.21 -14.46
CA VAL A 114 10.42 22.34 -14.59
C VAL A 114 11.10 22.55 -13.25
N CYS A 115 12.43 22.59 -13.28
CA CYS A 115 13.28 22.88 -12.13
C CYS A 115 14.05 24.18 -12.42
N ASN A 116 14.01 25.13 -11.50
CA ASN A 116 14.91 26.27 -11.54
C ASN A 116 16.34 25.80 -11.24
N THR A 117 17.32 26.38 -11.93
CA THR A 117 18.73 26.15 -11.61
C THR A 117 19.28 27.31 -10.79
N GLU A 118 20.46 27.15 -10.19
CA GLU A 118 21.16 28.24 -9.48
C GLU A 118 21.63 29.37 -10.42
N VAL A 119 21.57 29.14 -11.73
CA VAL A 119 21.92 30.14 -12.74
C VAL A 119 20.64 30.88 -13.14
N ASP A 120 20.68 32.21 -13.02
CA ASP A 120 19.61 33.09 -13.47
C ASP A 120 19.32 32.87 -14.96
N ASP A 121 18.05 33.02 -15.34
CA ASP A 121 17.56 32.81 -16.70
C ASP A 121 17.77 31.39 -17.28
N LEU A 122 18.17 30.40 -16.47
CA LEU A 122 18.31 29.00 -16.88
C LEU A 122 17.41 28.07 -16.07
N SER A 123 16.58 27.32 -16.79
CA SER A 123 15.70 26.31 -16.24
C SER A 123 16.02 24.93 -16.81
N ARG A 124 15.83 23.90 -15.99
CA ARG A 124 16.01 22.50 -16.37
C ARG A 124 14.65 21.84 -16.43
N MET A 125 14.28 21.30 -17.58
CA MET A 125 13.04 20.55 -17.75
C MET A 125 13.35 19.06 -17.85
N THR A 126 12.73 18.25 -17.00
CA THR A 126 12.79 16.78 -17.10
C THR A 126 11.50 16.28 -17.70
N ILE A 127 11.59 15.53 -18.79
CA ILE A 127 10.46 15.05 -19.57
C ILE A 127 10.57 13.54 -19.66
N VAL A 128 9.50 12.83 -19.30
CA VAL A 128 9.40 11.38 -19.42
C VAL A 128 8.42 11.06 -20.54
N LEU A 129 8.89 10.30 -21.53
CA LEU A 129 8.12 9.90 -22.71
C LEU A 129 8.03 8.39 -22.79
N GLN A 130 6.90 7.88 -23.29
CA GLN A 130 6.75 6.48 -23.68
C GLN A 130 6.78 6.36 -25.20
N GLY A 131 7.59 5.46 -25.73
CA GLY A 131 7.68 5.26 -27.17
C GLY A 131 8.83 4.37 -27.60
N GLN A 132 8.98 4.22 -28.91
CA GLN A 132 10.16 3.59 -29.50
C GLN A 132 11.28 4.64 -29.65
N ASP A 133 12.53 4.19 -29.60
CA ASP A 133 13.73 5.03 -29.70
C ASP A 133 13.68 6.01 -30.90
N GLY A 134 13.15 5.60 -32.06
CA GLY A 134 13.04 6.48 -33.24
C GLY A 134 12.06 7.65 -33.08
N VAL A 135 10.94 7.44 -32.39
CA VAL A 135 9.93 8.49 -32.11
C VAL A 135 10.46 9.46 -31.07
N VAL A 136 11.19 8.95 -30.07
CA VAL A 136 11.79 9.77 -29.01
C VAL A 136 12.95 10.61 -29.54
N GLU A 137 13.80 10.06 -30.41
CA GLU A 137 14.86 10.82 -31.07
C GLU A 137 14.29 11.94 -31.95
N GLN A 138 13.15 11.70 -32.60
CA GLN A 138 12.42 12.75 -33.31
C GLN A 138 11.95 13.85 -32.35
N ALA A 139 11.38 13.49 -31.19
CA ALA A 139 10.99 14.46 -30.17
C ALA A 139 12.19 15.27 -29.64
N ARG A 140 13.34 14.61 -29.40
CA ARG A 140 14.59 15.24 -28.96
C ARG A 140 15.05 16.32 -29.95
N ARG A 141 15.15 15.98 -31.24
CA ARG A 141 15.56 16.91 -32.30
C ARG A 141 14.64 18.12 -32.43
N GLN A 142 13.35 17.90 -32.23
CA GLN A 142 12.34 18.96 -32.33
C GLN A 142 12.35 19.93 -31.15
N LEU A 143 12.67 19.42 -29.96
CA LEU A 143 12.87 20.27 -28.79
C LEU A 143 14.17 21.07 -28.90
N GLU A 144 15.21 20.48 -29.49
CA GLU A 144 16.51 21.12 -29.74
C GLU A 144 16.44 22.23 -30.81
N ASP A 145 15.54 22.13 -31.78
CA ASP A 145 15.31 23.17 -32.82
C ASP A 145 14.64 24.45 -32.28
N LEU A 146 14.15 24.43 -31.03
CA LEU A 146 13.51 25.60 -30.42
C LEU A 146 14.55 26.63 -29.99
N VAL A 147 14.40 27.87 -30.46
CA VAL A 147 15.24 29.03 -30.11
C VAL A 147 15.55 29.18 -28.60
N PRO A 148 14.59 29.05 -27.65
CA PRO A 148 14.89 29.20 -26.22
C PRO A 148 15.55 27.96 -25.58
N VAL A 149 15.78 26.87 -26.31
CA VAL A 149 16.36 25.64 -25.78
C VAL A 149 17.86 25.62 -26.11
N TRP A 150 18.68 25.46 -25.09
CA TRP A 150 20.13 25.39 -25.24
C TRP A 150 20.60 24.01 -25.67
N ALA A 151 20.05 22.96 -25.05
CA ALA A 151 20.39 21.58 -25.33
C ALA A 151 19.33 20.62 -24.81
N VAL A 152 19.21 19.46 -25.47
CA VAL A 152 18.36 18.35 -25.02
C VAL A 152 19.20 17.08 -24.89
N LEU A 153 19.33 16.59 -23.67
CA LEU A 153 20.10 15.39 -23.32
C LEU A 153 19.16 14.20 -23.13
N ASP A 154 19.54 13.03 -23.64
CA ASP A 154 18.86 11.76 -23.35
C ASP A 154 19.58 11.01 -22.22
N TYR A 155 18.89 10.78 -21.11
CA TYR A 155 19.39 10.04 -19.96
C TYR A 155 18.94 8.59 -19.91
N THR A 156 18.22 8.08 -20.92
CA THR A 156 17.61 6.74 -20.91
C THR A 156 18.60 5.62 -20.58
N GLN A 157 19.85 5.70 -21.08
CA GLN A 157 20.89 4.69 -20.83
C GLN A 157 21.90 5.09 -19.74
N SER A 158 21.78 6.31 -19.20
CA SER A 158 22.75 6.86 -18.25
C SER A 158 22.43 6.47 -16.80
N PRO A 159 23.43 6.25 -15.94
CA PRO A 159 23.20 6.03 -14.52
C PRO A 159 22.64 7.32 -13.90
N LEU A 160 21.41 7.26 -13.39
CA LEU A 160 20.66 8.44 -12.95
C LEU A 160 20.14 8.31 -11.51
N VAL A 161 20.02 9.45 -10.82
CA VAL A 161 19.25 9.59 -9.58
C VAL A 161 17.87 10.09 -9.96
N GLN A 162 16.86 9.24 -9.75
CA GLN A 162 15.45 9.60 -9.87
C GLN A 162 14.90 10.01 -8.52
N ARG A 163 14.20 11.14 -8.50
CA ARG A 163 13.44 11.60 -7.35
C ARG A 163 12.10 12.14 -7.80
N GLU A 164 11.11 11.85 -6.99
CA GLU A 164 9.76 12.36 -7.07
C GLU A 164 9.32 12.58 -5.63
N LEU A 165 8.46 13.58 -5.41
CA LEU A 165 7.95 13.95 -4.11
C LEU A 165 6.44 13.65 -4.08
N LEU A 166 6.03 12.95 -3.03
CA LEU A 166 4.63 12.66 -2.73
C LEU A 166 4.26 13.32 -1.41
N LEU A 167 3.18 14.09 -1.43
CA LEU A 167 2.43 14.50 -0.26
C LEU A 167 1.08 13.78 -0.30
N ALA A 168 0.74 13.05 0.76
CA ALA A 168 -0.54 12.35 0.83
C ALA A 168 -1.23 12.62 2.16
N LYS A 169 -2.50 12.99 2.11
CA LYS A 169 -3.38 13.06 3.27
C LYS A 169 -4.10 11.73 3.42
N VAL A 170 -3.90 11.08 4.55
CA VAL A 170 -4.40 9.73 4.83
C VAL A 170 -5.37 9.77 6.00
N SER A 171 -6.49 9.06 5.88
CA SER A 171 -7.45 8.88 6.96
C SER A 171 -6.86 8.02 8.08
N ILE A 172 -7.15 8.38 9.34
CA ILE A 172 -6.84 7.54 10.50
C ILE A 172 -8.10 6.87 11.07
N LEU A 173 -9.27 7.11 10.49
CA LEU A 173 -10.56 6.58 10.96
C LEU A 173 -10.79 5.12 10.59
N GLY A 174 -10.07 4.61 9.59
CA GLY A 174 -10.18 3.22 9.10
C GLY A 174 -10.78 3.12 7.69
N PRO A 175 -10.70 1.93 7.08
CA PRO A 175 -11.22 1.66 5.74
C PRO A 175 -12.75 1.78 5.66
N GLU A 176 -13.48 1.39 6.70
CA GLU A 176 -14.94 1.40 6.73
C GLU A 176 -15.50 2.82 6.54
N TYR A 177 -14.93 3.77 7.28
CA TYR A 177 -15.28 5.18 7.15
C TYR A 177 -14.91 5.73 5.77
N PHE A 178 -13.79 5.27 5.20
CA PHE A 178 -13.35 5.69 3.88
C PHE A 178 -14.28 5.18 2.77
N GLU A 179 -14.80 3.95 2.87
CA GLU A 179 -15.81 3.41 1.96
C GLU A 179 -17.11 4.24 2.01
N GLU A 180 -17.60 4.58 3.21
CA GLU A 180 -18.76 5.47 3.38
C GLU A 180 -18.51 6.86 2.76
N LEU A 181 -17.34 7.44 3.03
CA LEU A 181 -16.95 8.74 2.47
C LEU A 181 -16.89 8.72 0.93
N LEU A 182 -16.39 7.63 0.33
CA LEU A 182 -16.36 7.45 -1.12
C LEU A 182 -17.77 7.29 -1.70
N ALA A 183 -18.64 6.50 -1.05
CA ALA A 183 -20.02 6.33 -1.48
C ALA A 183 -20.78 7.67 -1.46
N HIS A 184 -20.65 8.45 -0.39
CA HIS A 184 -21.26 9.77 -0.27
C HIS A 184 -20.81 10.74 -1.38
N HIS A 185 -19.51 10.77 -1.74
CA HIS A 185 -19.05 11.59 -2.87
C HIS A 185 -19.54 11.09 -4.23
N ARG A 186 -19.69 9.77 -4.42
CA ARG A 186 -20.27 9.20 -5.65
C ARG A 186 -21.74 9.58 -5.79
N GLU A 187 -22.53 9.48 -4.73
CA GLU A 187 -23.94 9.88 -4.73
C GLU A 187 -24.11 11.37 -5.09
N MET A 188 -23.27 12.25 -4.55
CA MET A 188 -23.26 13.67 -4.91
C MET A 188 -22.89 13.91 -6.38
N ALA A 189 -22.05 13.07 -6.98
CA ALA A 189 -21.61 13.20 -8.37
C ALA A 189 -22.57 12.56 -9.38
N GLN A 190 -23.39 11.57 -8.97
CA GLN A 190 -24.24 10.75 -9.84
C GLN A 190 -25.70 11.20 -9.98
N ALA A 191 -26.13 12.27 -9.30
CA ALA A 191 -27.41 12.91 -9.60
C ALA A 191 -27.22 13.85 -10.81
N PRO A 192 -27.44 13.43 -12.08
CA PRO A 192 -28.76 12.99 -12.57
C PRO A 192 -28.73 11.81 -13.57
N ASP A 193 -29.44 10.73 -13.27
CA ASP A 193 -30.50 10.15 -14.11
C ASP A 193 -30.96 8.84 -13.48
N MET A 194 -32.25 8.78 -13.12
CA MET A 194 -32.88 7.57 -12.63
C MET A 194 -32.98 6.57 -13.77
N GLU A 195 -32.28 5.44 -13.66
CA GLU A 195 -32.63 4.22 -14.39
C GLU A 195 -33.22 3.21 -13.39
N GLU A 196 -34.48 2.84 -13.66
CA GLU A 196 -35.23 1.79 -12.97
C GLU A 196 -34.43 0.47 -13.01
N SER A 197 -34.01 0.00 -11.84
CA SER A 197 -33.35 -1.29 -11.71
C SER A 197 -34.34 -2.43 -11.94
N TYR A 198 -34.11 -3.20 -13.01
CA TYR A 198 -34.69 -4.53 -13.20
C TYR A 198 -34.24 -5.46 -12.07
N GLU A 199 -35.19 -6.10 -11.38
CA GLU A 199 -34.95 -7.22 -10.48
C GLU A 199 -34.45 -8.43 -11.30
N PRO A 200 -33.19 -8.89 -11.15
CA PRO A 200 -32.73 -10.11 -11.80
C PRO A 200 -33.29 -11.32 -11.06
N ASP A 201 -33.81 -12.30 -11.80
CA ASP A 201 -34.23 -13.57 -11.23
C ASP A 201 -32.99 -14.39 -10.83
N MET A 202 -32.57 -14.26 -9.57
CA MET A 202 -31.30 -14.80 -9.05
C MET A 202 -31.39 -16.30 -8.74
N THR A 203 -30.39 -17.06 -9.15
CA THR A 203 -30.25 -18.49 -8.82
C THR A 203 -29.84 -18.71 -7.35
N ASP A 204 -30.07 -19.90 -6.79
CA ASP A 204 -29.75 -20.21 -5.39
C ASP A 204 -28.23 -20.13 -5.07
N GLU A 205 -27.36 -20.36 -6.06
CA GLU A 205 -25.91 -20.19 -5.92
C GLU A 205 -25.53 -18.71 -5.84
N GLU A 206 -26.14 -17.84 -6.63
CA GLU A 206 -25.94 -16.40 -6.59
C GLU A 206 -26.50 -15.78 -5.29
N ARG A 207 -27.62 -16.30 -4.77
CA ARG A 207 -28.16 -15.91 -3.46
C ARG A 207 -27.22 -16.28 -2.32
N ASN A 208 -26.57 -17.45 -2.37
CA ASN A 208 -25.60 -17.86 -1.36
C ASN A 208 -24.31 -17.05 -1.44
N ALA A 209 -23.83 -16.71 -2.64
CA ALA A 209 -22.70 -15.80 -2.83
C ALA A 209 -23.02 -14.40 -2.29
N MET A 210 -24.21 -13.87 -2.62
CA MET A 210 -24.70 -12.58 -2.13
C MET A 210 -24.91 -12.57 -0.61
N ALA A 211 -25.38 -13.66 0.00
CA ALA A 211 -25.51 -13.78 1.45
C ALA A 211 -24.15 -13.83 2.15
N GLN A 212 -23.16 -14.52 1.56
CA GLN A 212 -21.78 -14.51 2.06
C GLN A 212 -21.13 -13.12 1.92
N GLU A 213 -21.41 -12.42 0.83
CA GLU A 213 -20.92 -11.07 0.57
C GLU A 213 -21.57 -10.05 1.51
N ALA A 214 -22.89 -10.13 1.71
CA ALA A 214 -23.62 -9.34 2.71
C ALA A 214 -23.15 -9.63 4.14
N ALA A 215 -22.82 -10.88 4.47
CA ALA A 215 -22.22 -11.23 5.77
C ALA A 215 -20.82 -10.62 5.94
N ARG A 216 -19.99 -10.63 4.90
CA ARG A 216 -18.68 -9.96 4.91
C ARG A 216 -18.82 -8.45 5.02
N GLU A 217 -19.81 -7.87 4.37
CA GLU A 217 -20.13 -6.45 4.43
C GLU A 217 -20.65 -6.03 5.81
N SER A 218 -21.43 -6.90 6.47
CA SER A 218 -21.86 -6.68 7.87
C SER A 218 -20.66 -6.68 8.84
N LEU A 219 -19.71 -7.60 8.67
CA LEU A 219 -18.47 -7.65 9.46
C LEU A 219 -17.55 -6.44 9.20
N ARG A 220 -17.56 -5.87 7.99
CA ARG A 220 -16.86 -4.61 7.71
C ARG A 220 -17.49 -3.48 8.53
N LYS A 221 -18.82 -3.38 8.59
CA LYS A 221 -19.52 -2.29 9.32
C LYS A 221 -19.31 -2.32 10.84
N ASP A 222 -18.86 -3.42 11.43
CA ASP A 222 -18.63 -3.54 12.88
C ASP A 222 -17.55 -2.60 13.41
N TYR A 223 -16.53 -2.27 12.61
CA TYR A 223 -15.44 -1.37 13.01
C TYR A 223 -15.66 0.10 12.62
N HIS A 224 -16.87 0.44 12.16
CA HIS A 224 -17.20 1.81 11.81
C HIS A 224 -17.18 2.74 13.05
N PRO A 225 -16.59 3.96 12.98
CA PRO A 225 -16.48 4.86 14.14
C PRO A 225 -17.82 5.21 14.81
N THR A 226 -18.94 5.18 14.08
CA THR A 226 -20.28 5.40 14.65
C THR A 226 -20.75 4.25 15.54
N ASN A 227 -20.32 3.02 15.26
CA ASN A 227 -20.73 1.82 15.97
C ASN A 227 -19.82 1.51 17.18
N LEU A 228 -18.62 2.09 17.20
CA LEU A 228 -17.63 1.85 18.24
C LEU A 228 -17.75 2.81 19.43
N PRO A 229 -17.45 2.36 20.66
CA PRO A 229 -17.28 3.27 21.80
C PRO A 229 -16.17 4.30 21.53
N VAL A 230 -16.38 5.56 21.94
CA VAL A 230 -15.44 6.67 21.70
C VAL A 230 -14.01 6.35 22.13
N SER A 231 -13.83 5.69 23.28
CA SER A 231 -12.51 5.29 23.78
C SER A 231 -11.85 4.21 22.93
N GLN A 232 -12.62 3.31 22.33
CA GLN A 232 -12.10 2.30 21.41
C GLN A 232 -11.75 2.93 20.07
N ALA A 233 -12.65 3.73 19.51
CA ALA A 233 -12.40 4.48 18.27
C ALA A 233 -11.12 5.33 18.38
N LEU A 234 -10.89 6.00 19.52
CA LEU A 234 -9.67 6.76 19.76
C LEU A 234 -8.40 5.89 19.70
N ARG A 235 -8.42 4.68 20.26
CA ARG A 235 -7.26 3.77 20.21
C ARG A 235 -6.98 3.29 18.80
N HIS A 236 -8.03 2.90 18.06
CA HIS A 236 -7.91 2.50 16.66
C HIS A 236 -7.31 3.63 15.80
N LYS A 237 -7.73 4.88 16.02
CA LYS A 237 -7.11 6.05 15.37
C LYS A 237 -5.60 6.14 15.60
N HIS A 238 -5.15 5.96 16.84
CA HIS A 238 -3.72 6.02 17.18
C HIS A 238 -2.95 4.80 16.66
N GLU A 239 -3.59 3.64 16.57
CA GLU A 239 -3.01 2.44 15.97
C GLU A 239 -2.78 2.62 14.46
N HIS A 240 -3.79 3.13 13.74
CA HIS A 240 -3.66 3.48 12.32
C HIS A 240 -2.56 4.53 12.11
N LEU A 241 -2.57 5.60 12.92
CA LEU A 241 -1.53 6.63 12.86
C LEU A 241 -0.13 6.04 13.09
N ARG A 242 0.03 5.14 14.05
CA ARG A 242 1.32 4.47 14.33
C ARG A 242 1.76 3.60 13.15
N ALA A 243 0.84 2.85 12.54
CA ALA A 243 1.12 2.01 11.37
C ALA A 243 1.56 2.86 10.17
N ILE A 244 0.81 3.93 9.87
CA ILE A 244 1.13 4.88 8.78
C ILE A 244 2.50 5.52 9.04
N THR A 245 2.76 5.97 10.27
CA THR A 245 4.05 6.58 10.65
C THR A 245 5.20 5.59 10.46
N PHE A 246 5.03 4.34 10.90
CA PHE A 246 6.05 3.29 10.75
C PHE A 246 6.35 3.00 9.28
N MET A 247 5.32 2.81 8.43
CA MET A 247 5.50 2.59 7.01
C MET A 247 6.18 3.79 6.34
N THR A 248 5.74 5.01 6.67
CA THR A 248 6.33 6.24 6.14
C THR A 248 7.82 6.34 6.44
N HIS A 249 8.24 6.06 7.68
CA HIS A 249 9.66 6.03 8.04
C HIS A 249 10.45 4.94 7.32
N GLN A 250 9.87 3.74 7.13
CA GLN A 250 10.53 2.66 6.39
C GLN A 250 10.76 3.02 4.91
N PHE A 251 9.92 3.88 4.35
CA PHE A 251 10.07 4.43 3.01
C PHE A 251 11.00 5.65 2.93
N GLY A 252 11.55 6.11 4.06
CA GLY A 252 12.41 7.30 4.14
C GLY A 252 11.63 8.62 4.16
N GLY A 253 10.33 8.57 4.41
CA GLY A 253 9.46 9.72 4.51
C GLY A 253 9.33 10.29 5.92
N LYS A 254 8.46 11.29 6.05
CA LYS A 254 8.14 11.99 7.30
C LYS A 254 6.64 12.21 7.42
N VAL A 255 6.13 12.27 8.65
CA VAL A 255 4.77 12.74 8.93
C VAL A 255 4.86 14.24 9.21
N LEU A 256 4.19 15.05 8.40
CA LEU A 256 4.26 16.51 8.48
C LEU A 256 3.18 17.09 9.38
N ASP A 257 1.97 16.55 9.32
CA ASP A 257 0.81 17.04 10.07
C ASP A 257 -0.01 15.88 10.63
N ILE A 258 -0.58 16.07 11.82
CA ILE A 258 -1.43 15.11 12.51
C ILE A 258 -2.68 15.84 12.99
N SER A 259 -3.81 15.55 12.36
CA SER A 259 -5.11 16.06 12.71
C SER A 259 -5.92 15.05 13.54
N THR A 260 -7.16 15.39 13.86
CA THR A 260 -8.08 14.54 14.65
C THR A 260 -8.57 13.31 13.88
N ASN A 261 -8.65 13.42 12.55
CA ASN A 261 -9.25 12.41 11.67
C ASN A 261 -8.35 12.02 10.47
N ASN A 262 -7.25 12.73 10.25
CA ASN A 262 -6.30 12.44 9.18
C ASN A 262 -4.87 12.83 9.57
N CYS A 263 -3.91 12.41 8.76
CA CYS A 263 -2.50 12.84 8.86
C CYS A 263 -1.95 13.11 7.46
N ILE A 264 -0.92 13.94 7.36
CA ILE A 264 -0.24 14.25 6.11
C ILE A 264 1.17 13.65 6.17
N VAL A 265 1.50 12.86 5.15
CA VAL A 265 2.80 12.22 4.99
C VAL A 265 3.53 12.76 3.77
N GLU A 266 4.85 12.85 3.88
CA GLU A 266 5.78 13.23 2.83
C GLU A 266 6.72 12.06 2.53
N VAL A 267 6.87 11.69 1.26
CA VAL A 267 7.85 10.70 0.80
C VAL A 267 8.59 11.22 -0.43
N SER A 268 9.91 11.14 -0.41
CA SER A 268 10.74 11.40 -1.59
C SER A 268 11.53 10.16 -2.00
N ALA A 269 11.23 9.60 -3.17
CA ALA A 269 11.86 8.38 -3.66
C ALA A 269 11.81 8.28 -5.20
N LYS A 270 12.25 7.14 -5.75
CA LYS A 270 12.03 6.82 -7.17
C LYS A 270 10.54 6.54 -7.42
N PRO A 271 10.00 6.79 -8.62
CA PRO A 271 8.58 6.58 -8.92
C PRO A 271 8.05 5.20 -8.53
N THR A 272 8.78 4.14 -8.87
CA THR A 272 8.41 2.75 -8.54
C THR A 272 8.27 2.48 -7.04
N ARG A 273 9.10 3.15 -6.22
CA ARG A 273 9.04 3.05 -4.75
C ARG A 273 7.88 3.86 -4.19
N ILE A 274 7.54 5.00 -4.79
CA ILE A 274 6.35 5.78 -4.44
C ILE A 274 5.07 5.02 -4.80
N ASP A 275 5.01 4.38 -5.95
CA ASP A 275 3.87 3.55 -6.35
C ASP A 275 3.64 2.40 -5.36
N SER A 276 4.73 1.77 -4.91
CA SER A 276 4.67 0.72 -3.89
C SER A 276 4.18 1.26 -2.54
N PHE A 277 4.62 2.46 -2.14
CA PHE A 277 4.16 3.13 -0.93
C PHE A 277 2.67 3.46 -0.98
N MET A 278 2.20 4.03 -2.10
CA MET A 278 0.79 4.34 -2.32
C MET A 278 -0.08 3.10 -2.22
N LYS A 279 0.36 1.96 -2.78
CA LYS A 279 -0.35 0.67 -2.68
C LYS A 279 -0.44 0.15 -1.23
N LEU A 280 0.60 0.34 -0.42
CA LEU A 280 0.61 -0.08 0.98
C LEU A 280 -0.26 0.82 1.88
N ILE A 281 -0.36 2.11 1.56
CA ILE A 281 -1.18 3.06 2.32
C ILE A 281 -2.63 3.09 1.84
N ALA A 282 -2.92 2.68 0.60
CA ALA A 282 -4.27 2.67 0.04
C ALA A 282 -5.35 2.07 0.97
N PRO A 283 -5.12 0.96 1.70
CA PRO A 283 -6.12 0.40 2.62
C PRO A 283 -6.53 1.32 3.78
N PHE A 284 -5.69 2.27 4.19
CA PHE A 284 -6.05 3.24 5.23
C PHE A 284 -7.00 4.34 4.74
N GLY A 285 -7.10 4.51 3.41
CA GLY A 285 -7.88 5.55 2.77
C GLY A 285 -7.08 6.82 2.52
N ILE A 286 -6.67 7.02 1.26
CA ILE A 286 -5.99 8.24 0.81
C ILE A 286 -7.08 9.26 0.48
N LEU A 287 -7.17 10.33 1.27
CA LEU A 287 -8.16 11.39 1.09
C LEU A 287 -7.74 12.34 -0.04
N GLU A 288 -6.44 12.61 -0.12
CA GLU A 288 -5.86 13.55 -1.09
C GLU A 288 -4.39 13.17 -1.31
N SER A 289 -3.90 13.34 -2.54
CA SER A 289 -2.47 13.17 -2.83
C SER A 289 -2.01 14.19 -3.86
N ALA A 290 -0.88 14.83 -3.58
CA ALA A 290 -0.14 15.65 -4.51
C ALA A 290 1.20 14.96 -4.81
N ARG A 291 1.41 14.58 -6.06
CA ARG A 291 2.62 13.93 -6.54
C ARG A 291 3.27 14.84 -7.56
N THR A 292 4.57 15.11 -7.40
CA THR A 292 5.33 15.82 -8.44
C THR A 292 5.53 14.90 -9.64
N GLY A 293 6.12 15.39 -10.73
CA GLY A 293 6.67 14.48 -11.74
C GLY A 293 8.06 13.98 -11.37
N LEU A 294 8.68 13.25 -12.29
CA LEU A 294 10.04 12.75 -12.14
C LEU A 294 11.07 13.87 -12.33
N MET A 295 11.94 14.04 -11.34
CA MET A 295 13.18 14.80 -11.44
C MET A 295 14.36 13.82 -11.59
N ALA A 296 15.27 14.13 -12.50
CA ALA A 296 16.43 13.28 -12.77
C ALA A 296 17.73 14.10 -12.83
N LEU A 297 18.77 13.57 -12.20
CA LEU A 297 20.14 14.06 -12.31
C LEU A 297 21.08 12.88 -12.64
N PRO A 298 22.00 13.04 -13.60
CA PRO A 298 22.97 11.99 -13.92
C PRO A 298 23.93 11.80 -12.74
N ARG A 299 24.29 10.54 -12.47
CA ARG A 299 25.33 10.17 -11.51
C ARG A 299 26.65 9.99 -12.25
N SER A 300 27.73 10.42 -11.62
CA SER A 300 29.07 9.97 -12.01
C SER A 300 29.27 8.54 -11.48
N PRO A 301 29.51 7.54 -12.35
CA PRO A 301 29.85 6.20 -11.89
C PRO A 301 31.19 6.27 -11.15
N LEU A 302 31.29 5.55 -10.03
CA LEU A 302 32.55 5.35 -9.32
C LEU A 302 33.18 4.09 -9.88
N HIS A 303 34.36 4.22 -10.46
CA HIS A 303 35.18 3.07 -10.85
C HIS A 303 36.15 2.76 -9.72
N ASN A 304 36.29 1.47 -9.37
CA ASN A 304 37.36 1.06 -8.49
C ASN A 304 38.69 1.35 -9.19
N SER A 305 39.75 1.75 -8.48
CA SER A 305 41.05 2.05 -9.09
C SER A 305 41.66 0.90 -9.90
N ALA A 306 41.19 -0.34 -9.71
CA ALA A 306 41.58 -1.52 -10.47
C ALA A 306 40.78 -1.73 -11.78
N GLU A 307 39.68 -1.01 -11.97
CA GLU A 307 38.80 -1.07 -13.15
C GLU A 307 39.01 0.14 -14.09
N VAL A 308 39.99 1.02 -13.79
CA VAL A 308 40.28 2.23 -14.58
C VAL A 308 41.13 1.91 -15.83
N GLU A 309 41.60 0.68 -15.98
CA GLU A 309 42.24 0.24 -17.21
C GLU A 309 41.16 -0.20 -18.21
N GLU A 310 41.16 0.41 -19.41
CA GLU A 310 40.29 0.17 -20.59
C GLU A 310 39.06 1.08 -20.81
N MET A 311 39.17 2.39 -20.57
CA MET A 311 38.57 3.34 -21.53
C MET A 311 39.72 4.06 -22.24
N GLU A 312 40.28 3.39 -23.24
CA GLU A 312 41.25 4.02 -24.14
C GLU A 312 40.60 5.25 -24.77
N ALA A 313 41.36 6.36 -24.83
CA ALA A 313 40.95 7.65 -25.39
C ALA A 313 40.54 7.61 -26.89
N GLN A 314 40.48 6.42 -27.50
CA GLN A 314 40.01 6.19 -28.85
C GLN A 314 38.47 6.25 -28.97
N ASP A 315 37.72 5.94 -27.91
CA ASP A 315 36.24 5.92 -27.94
C ASP A 315 35.59 7.28 -27.63
N VAL A 316 36.35 8.24 -27.08
CA VAL A 316 35.80 9.54 -26.67
C VAL A 316 35.90 10.59 -27.78
N VAL A 317 36.75 10.39 -28.79
CA VAL A 317 36.91 11.35 -29.90
C VAL A 317 37.11 10.59 -31.21
N ASP A 318 36.09 10.60 -32.06
CA ASP A 318 36.21 10.12 -33.44
C ASP A 318 37.19 11.03 -34.19
N ASN A 319 38.45 10.57 -34.32
CA ASN A 319 39.55 11.31 -34.96
C ASN A 319 39.26 11.69 -36.43
N SER A 320 38.17 11.18 -37.02
CA SER A 320 37.69 11.56 -38.36
C SER A 320 36.97 12.92 -38.40
N LEU A 321 36.59 13.49 -37.24
CA LEU A 321 35.93 14.81 -37.13
C LEU A 321 36.91 15.98 -36.97
N LEU A 322 38.22 15.72 -36.86
CA LEU A 322 39.23 16.77 -36.80
C LEU A 322 39.60 17.24 -38.22
N PRO A 323 39.63 18.56 -38.48
CA PRO A 323 40.06 19.08 -39.77
C PRO A 323 41.55 18.73 -40.00
N PRO A 324 41.93 18.29 -41.21
CA PRO A 324 43.33 18.02 -41.50
C PRO A 324 44.14 19.31 -41.44
N GLY A 325 45.17 19.32 -40.60
CA GLY A 325 46.22 20.35 -40.55
C GLY A 325 47.32 20.10 -41.57
#